data_AF-A0A533UX84-F1
#
_entry.id   AF-A0A533UX84-F1
#
_cell.length_a   1.000
_cell.length_b   1.000
_cell.length_c   1.000
_cell.angle_alpha   90.00
_cell.angle_beta   90.00
_cell.angle_gamma   90.00
#
_symmetry.space_group_name_H-M   'P 1'
#
loop_
_entity.id
_entity.type
_entity.pdbx_description
1 polymer ?
#
loop_
_entity_poly.entity_id
_entity_poly.type
_entity_poly.pdbx_seq_one_letter_code
_entity_poly.pdbx_strand_id
1 'polypeptide(L)'
;IVDGGVGSQIWFFYQKHKNFNINILLDETKLSDLVYEANKTGAFIIGGGISKHHTLWWNQFRGGLDYAVSITTASEWDGSLSGALIAEAISWGKVKGKAKQTTIHGEATTLLPFIYAALMR
;
A
#
# COMPACT_ATOMS: atom_id res chain seq x y z
N ILE A 1 12.38 -4.57 2.23
CA ILE A 1 13.63 -4.80 1.47
C ILE A 1 14.54 -5.84 2.12
N VAL A 2 14.79 -5.76 3.42
CA VAL A 2 15.67 -6.71 4.12
C VAL A 2 15.04 -8.07 4.41
N ASP A 3 13.71 -8.13 4.47
CA ASP A 3 12.94 -9.35 4.72
C ASP A 3 12.63 -10.09 3.41
N GLY A 4 13.58 -10.90 2.94
CA GLY A 4 13.45 -11.71 1.73
C GLY A 4 14.79 -12.14 1.14
N GLY A 5 14.75 -12.95 0.08
CA GLY A 5 15.96 -13.52 -0.53
C GLY A 5 16.95 -12.45 -1.02
N VAL A 6 16.46 -11.35 -1.57
CA VAL A 6 17.30 -10.20 -1.96
C VAL A 6 17.96 -9.55 -0.74
N GLY A 7 17.23 -9.43 0.38
CA GLY A 7 17.76 -8.91 1.64
C GLY A 7 18.92 -9.74 2.18
N SER A 8 18.84 -11.07 2.09
CA SER A 8 19.95 -11.96 2.45
C SER A 8 21.19 -11.72 1.57
N GLN A 9 21.02 -11.52 0.27
CA GLN A 9 22.13 -11.22 -0.64
C GLN A 9 22.77 -9.86 -0.34
N ILE A 10 21.96 -8.84 -0.06
CA ILE A 10 22.43 -7.53 0.40
C ILE A 10 23.25 -7.68 1.69
N TRP A 11 22.79 -8.50 2.63
CA TRP A 11 23.52 -8.76 3.87
C TRP A 11 24.83 -9.50 3.64
N PHE A 12 24.86 -10.53 2.78
CA PHE A 12 26.10 -11.21 2.39
C PHE A 12 27.10 -10.26 1.74
N PHE A 13 26.62 -9.37 0.86
CA PHE A 13 27.44 -8.33 0.25
C PHE A 13 28.04 -7.39 1.30
N TYR A 14 27.21 -6.93 2.25
CA TYR A 14 27.65 -6.10 3.36
C TYR A 14 28.71 -6.76 4.24
N GLN A 15 28.72 -8.10 4.37
CA GLN A 15 29.77 -8.80 5.12
C GLN A 15 31.17 -8.57 4.55
N LYS A 16 31.28 -8.44 3.21
CA LYS A 16 32.55 -8.19 2.52
C LYS A 16 32.81 -6.70 2.25
N HIS A 17 31.76 -5.88 2.27
CA HIS A 17 31.80 -4.45 1.94
C HIS A 17 31.12 -3.63 3.04
N LYS A 18 31.82 -3.42 4.17
CA LYS A 18 31.27 -2.72 5.35
C LYS A 18 30.96 -1.23 5.13
N ASN A 19 31.42 -0.66 4.02
CA ASN A 19 31.09 0.71 3.61
C ASN A 19 29.78 0.80 2.79
N PHE A 20 29.21 -0.33 2.38
CA PHE A 20 27.93 -0.37 1.68
C PHE A 20 26.79 -0.03 2.66
N ASN A 21 25.98 0.97 2.34
CA ASN A 21 24.87 1.41 3.16
C ASN A 21 23.62 1.67 2.31
N ILE A 22 22.45 1.36 2.87
CA ILE A 22 21.15 1.65 2.27
C ILE A 22 20.48 2.74 3.11
N ASN A 23 20.17 3.87 2.49
CA ASN A 23 19.43 4.94 3.15
C ASN A 23 17.94 4.83 2.82
N ILE A 24 17.18 4.27 3.75
CA ILE A 24 15.72 4.10 3.62
C ILE A 24 14.95 5.42 3.66
N LEU A 25 15.50 6.46 4.31
CA LEU A 25 14.81 7.74 4.46
C LEU A 25 14.71 8.49 3.14
N LEU A 26 15.62 8.23 2.18
CA LEU A 26 15.53 8.82 0.85
C LEU A 26 14.28 8.33 0.09
N ASP A 27 13.85 7.09 0.30
CA ASP A 27 12.62 6.58 -0.30
C ASP A 27 11.40 7.20 0.37
N GLU A 28 11.42 7.40 1.68
CA GLU A 28 10.36 8.10 2.41
C GLU A 28 10.19 9.54 1.91
N THR A 29 11.29 10.28 1.69
CA THR A 29 11.24 11.62 1.08
C THR A 29 10.60 11.59 -0.30
N LYS A 30 11.07 10.70 -1.19
CA LYS A 30 10.51 10.58 -2.55
C LYS A 30 9.02 10.24 -2.54
N LEU A 31 8.59 9.31 -1.69
CA LEU A 31 7.18 8.93 -1.57
C LEU A 31 6.34 10.09 -1.03
N SER A 32 6.86 10.82 -0.04
CA SER A 32 6.21 12.01 0.51
C SER A 32 5.99 13.07 -0.58
N ASP A 33 7.04 13.41 -1.33
CA ASP A 33 7.00 14.41 -2.39
C ASP A 33 5.98 14.02 -3.47
N LEU A 34 6.02 12.77 -3.95
CA LEU A 34 5.07 12.25 -4.94
C LEU A 34 3.61 12.37 -4.48
N VAL A 35 3.34 12.10 -3.21
CA VAL A 35 1.98 12.16 -2.66
C VAL A 35 1.55 13.61 -2.44
N TYR A 36 2.45 14.49 -2.01
CA TYR A 36 2.16 15.90 -1.73
C TYR A 36 1.94 16.71 -3.00
N GLU A 37 2.73 16.47 -4.04
CA GLU A 37 2.62 17.16 -5.34
C GLU A 37 1.42 16.69 -6.17
N ALA A 38 0.84 15.53 -5.85
CA ALA A 38 -0.27 14.98 -6.61
C ALA A 38 -1.58 15.77 -6.40
N ASN A 39 -2.16 16.25 -7.50
CA ASN A 39 -3.48 16.89 -7.50
C ASN A 39 -4.60 15.95 -7.01
N LYS A 40 -4.54 14.68 -7.41
CA LYS A 40 -5.45 13.61 -6.98
C LYS A 40 -4.67 12.33 -6.79
N THR A 41 -5.07 11.52 -5.81
CA THR A 41 -4.44 10.23 -5.55
C THR A 41 -5.47 9.11 -5.49
N GLY A 42 -5.11 7.96 -6.04
CA GLY A 42 -5.90 6.75 -6.01
C GLY A 42 -5.03 5.57 -5.57
N ALA A 43 -5.61 4.63 -4.82
CA ALA A 43 -4.93 3.40 -4.46
C ALA A 43 -5.71 2.18 -4.96
N PHE A 44 -5.01 1.27 -5.64
CA PHE A 44 -5.48 -0.07 -5.92
C PHE A 44 -4.62 -1.04 -5.13
N ILE A 45 -5.18 -1.56 -4.03
CA ILE A 45 -4.47 -2.33 -3.02
C ILE A 45 -4.81 -3.80 -3.20
N ILE A 46 -3.79 -4.64 -3.35
CA ILE A 46 -3.94 -6.08 -3.52
C ILE A 46 -3.31 -6.75 -2.31
N GLY A 47 -4.13 -7.39 -1.48
CA GLY A 47 -3.74 -7.95 -0.19
C GLY A 47 -3.72 -6.92 0.94
N GLY A 48 -2.82 -7.14 1.91
CA GLY A 48 -2.72 -6.34 3.14
C GLY A 48 -1.28 -6.06 3.55
N GLY A 49 -1.03 -6.00 4.86
CA GLY A 49 0.30 -5.83 5.42
C GLY A 49 0.91 -4.43 5.23
N ILE A 50 2.24 -4.40 5.11
CA ILE A 50 3.02 -3.16 5.09
C ILE A 50 2.66 -2.30 3.87
N SER A 51 2.49 -2.89 2.69
CA SER A 51 2.17 -2.16 1.46
C SER A 51 0.84 -1.42 1.55
N LYS A 52 -0.21 -2.06 2.08
CA LYS A 52 -1.51 -1.43 2.37
C LYS A 52 -1.35 -0.27 3.34
N HIS A 53 -0.70 -0.50 4.49
CA HIS A 53 -0.57 0.55 5.50
C HIS A 53 0.23 1.74 4.97
N HIS A 54 1.36 1.50 4.34
CA HIS A 54 2.30 2.53 3.92
C HIS A 54 1.70 3.42 2.82
N THR A 55 0.95 2.83 1.88
CA THR A 55 0.20 3.58 0.85
C THR A 55 -0.85 4.50 1.46
N LEU A 56 -1.63 3.99 2.42
CA LEU A 56 -2.68 4.75 3.11
C LEU A 56 -2.10 5.83 4.02
N TRP A 57 -1.01 5.53 4.71
CA TRP A 57 -0.34 6.43 5.66
C TRP A 57 0.19 7.68 4.97
N TRP A 58 0.92 7.54 3.86
CA TRP A 58 1.42 8.72 3.15
C TRP A 58 0.29 9.63 2.64
N ASN A 59 -0.81 9.04 2.18
CA ASN A 59 -1.96 9.81 1.72
C ASN A 59 -2.72 10.53 2.85
N GLN A 60 -2.53 10.14 4.11
CA GLN A 60 -3.09 10.84 5.26
C GLN A 60 -2.63 12.31 5.30
N PHE A 61 -1.36 12.56 4.97
CA PHE A 61 -0.76 13.89 5.07
C PHE A 61 -1.25 14.89 4.02
N ARG A 62 -1.89 14.42 2.94
CA ARG A 62 -2.58 15.28 1.95
C ARG A 62 -4.09 15.37 2.17
N GLY A 63 -4.59 14.90 3.31
CA GLY A 63 -6.02 14.85 3.64
C GLY A 63 -6.76 13.63 3.07
N GLY A 64 -6.03 12.58 2.68
CA GLY A 64 -6.56 11.28 2.29
C GLY A 64 -6.60 11.01 0.78
N LEU A 65 -6.77 9.74 0.43
CA LEU A 65 -7.02 9.28 -0.95
C LEU A 65 -8.35 9.80 -1.50
N ASP A 66 -8.37 10.12 -2.80
CA ASP A 66 -9.59 10.47 -3.54
C ASP A 66 -10.34 9.22 -4.05
N TYR A 67 -9.61 8.13 -4.28
CA TYR A 67 -10.14 6.84 -4.73
C TYR A 67 -9.40 5.69 -4.04
N ALA A 68 -10.11 4.65 -3.60
CA ALA A 68 -9.46 3.51 -2.95
C ALA A 68 -10.20 2.19 -3.23
N VAL A 69 -9.52 1.24 -3.87
CA VAL A 69 -10.04 -0.11 -4.10
C VAL A 69 -9.09 -1.08 -3.43
N SER A 70 -9.60 -1.97 -2.58
CA SER A 70 -8.79 -2.99 -1.92
C SER A 70 -9.32 -4.38 -2.24
N ILE A 71 -8.45 -5.33 -2.57
CA ILE A 71 -8.75 -6.76 -2.67
C ILE A 71 -8.08 -7.44 -1.47
N THR A 72 -8.82 -8.22 -0.69
CA THR A 72 -8.25 -8.91 0.47
C THR A 72 -8.95 -10.23 0.74
N THR A 73 -8.19 -11.21 1.24
CA THR A 73 -8.72 -12.45 1.82
C THR A 73 -8.78 -12.38 3.35
N ALA A 74 -8.19 -11.35 3.95
CA ALA A 74 -8.22 -11.14 5.40
C ALA A 74 -9.61 -10.69 5.86
N SER A 75 -9.93 -11.02 7.11
CA SER A 75 -11.22 -10.75 7.72
C SER A 75 -11.11 -9.67 8.78
N GLU A 76 -12.17 -8.90 9.00
CA GLU A 76 -12.17 -7.75 9.90
C GLU A 76 -12.16 -8.12 11.39
N TRP A 77 -12.66 -9.30 11.76
CA TRP A 77 -12.88 -9.69 13.16
C TRP A 77 -11.60 -9.80 13.99
N ASP A 78 -10.44 -9.96 13.36
CA ASP A 78 -9.15 -10.01 14.04
C ASP A 78 -8.60 -8.62 14.40
N GLY A 79 -9.29 -7.54 13.97
CA GLY A 79 -8.87 -6.16 14.20
C GLY A 79 -7.56 -5.79 13.49
N SER A 80 -7.11 -6.61 12.54
CA SER A 80 -5.86 -6.39 11.83
C SER A 80 -6.01 -5.32 10.78
N LEU A 81 -4.92 -4.58 10.52
CA LEU A 81 -4.88 -3.65 9.39
C LEU A 81 -5.11 -4.34 8.04
N SER A 82 -4.68 -5.59 7.89
CA SER A 82 -4.88 -6.35 6.66
C SER A 82 -6.36 -6.61 6.39
N GLY A 83 -7.13 -6.93 7.44
CA GLY A 83 -8.58 -7.18 7.41
C GLY A 83 -9.45 -5.92 7.44
N ALA A 84 -8.93 -4.81 7.96
CA ALA A 84 -9.65 -3.54 8.07
C ALA A 84 -10.27 -3.09 6.75
N LEU A 85 -11.56 -2.77 6.76
CA LEU A 85 -12.25 -2.24 5.59
C LEU A 85 -11.66 -0.86 5.22
N ILE A 86 -11.68 -0.51 3.94
CA ILE A 86 -11.27 0.83 3.50
C ILE A 86 -12.17 1.93 4.11
N ALA A 87 -13.40 1.59 4.50
CA ALA A 87 -14.27 2.48 5.26
C ALA A 87 -13.66 2.89 6.61
N GLU A 88 -12.93 2.01 7.30
CA GLU A 88 -12.25 2.35 8.55
C GLU A 88 -11.15 3.38 8.30
N ALA A 89 -10.43 3.29 7.18
CA ALA A 89 -9.36 4.24 6.83
C ALA A 89 -9.86 5.70 6.68
N ILE A 90 -11.18 5.91 6.53
CA ILE A 90 -11.80 7.24 6.52
C ILE A 90 -11.76 7.89 7.90
N SER A 91 -11.97 7.12 8.99
CA SER A 91 -11.97 7.67 10.35
C SER A 91 -10.59 8.23 10.75
N TRP A 92 -9.54 7.63 10.17
CA TRP A 92 -8.16 8.07 10.34
C TRP A 92 -7.74 9.19 9.37
N GLY A 93 -8.61 9.62 8.45
CA GLY A 93 -8.25 10.61 7.42
C GLY A 93 -7.26 10.09 6.36
N LYS A 94 -7.03 8.77 6.29
CA LYS A 94 -6.20 8.13 5.25
C LYS A 94 -6.93 8.07 3.90
N VAL A 95 -8.25 8.12 3.94
CA VAL A 95 -9.16 8.19 2.79
C VAL A 95 -10.13 9.34 3.01
N LYS A 96 -10.42 10.14 1.99
CA LYS A 96 -11.38 11.25 2.11
C LYS A 96 -12.78 10.72 2.38
N GLY A 97 -13.57 11.42 3.21
CA GLY A 97 -14.95 11.01 3.50
C GLY A 97 -15.88 10.96 2.28
N LYS A 98 -15.55 11.71 1.22
CA LYS A 98 -16.28 11.70 -0.07
C LYS A 98 -15.60 10.85 -1.15
N ALA A 99 -14.55 10.10 -0.80
CA ALA A 99 -13.84 9.26 -1.76
C ALA A 99 -14.73 8.14 -2.29
N LYS A 100 -14.54 7.76 -3.56
CA LYS A 100 -15.13 6.52 -4.07
C LYS A 100 -14.24 5.37 -3.62
N GLN A 101 -14.78 4.49 -2.79
CA GLN A 101 -14.03 3.38 -2.23
C GLN A 101 -14.80 2.06 -2.23
N THR A 102 -14.07 0.95 -2.30
CA THR A 102 -14.62 -0.38 -2.09
C THR A 102 -13.58 -1.35 -1.55
N THR A 103 -14.04 -2.33 -0.77
CA THR A 103 -13.24 -3.49 -0.33
C THR A 103 -13.88 -4.74 -0.93
N ILE A 104 -13.09 -5.51 -1.68
CA ILE A 104 -13.51 -6.72 -2.37
C ILE A 104 -12.89 -7.90 -1.62
N HIS A 105 -13.75 -8.74 -1.05
CA HIS A 105 -13.30 -9.98 -0.41
C HIS A 105 -13.15 -11.07 -1.45
N GLY A 106 -11.92 -11.55 -1.63
CA GLY A 106 -11.62 -12.61 -2.59
C GLY A 106 -10.14 -12.72 -2.89
N GLU A 107 -9.79 -13.81 -3.56
CA GLU A 107 -8.40 -14.13 -3.89
C GLU A 107 -7.96 -13.35 -5.14
N ALA A 108 -6.77 -12.73 -5.07
CA ALA A 108 -6.28 -11.79 -6.06
C ALA A 108 -6.04 -12.44 -7.43
N THR A 109 -5.46 -13.65 -7.49
CA THR A 109 -5.20 -14.33 -8.76
C THR A 109 -6.48 -14.70 -9.51
N THR A 110 -7.58 -14.90 -8.79
CA THR A 110 -8.91 -15.11 -9.36
C THR A 110 -9.52 -13.80 -9.87
N LEU A 111 -9.47 -12.73 -9.08
CA LEU A 111 -10.20 -11.49 -9.36
C LEU A 111 -9.47 -10.56 -10.35
N LEU A 112 -8.14 -10.46 -10.28
CA LEU A 112 -7.36 -9.52 -11.09
C LEU A 112 -7.56 -9.69 -12.60
N PRO A 113 -7.58 -10.92 -13.17
CA PRO A 113 -7.84 -11.09 -14.60
C PRO A 113 -9.20 -10.52 -15.04
N PHE A 114 -10.26 -10.70 -14.23
CA PHE A 114 -11.59 -10.18 -14.55
C PHE A 114 -11.67 -8.66 -14.41
N ILE A 115 -11.05 -8.09 -13.37
CA ILE A 115 -10.97 -6.63 -13.19
C ILE A 115 -10.24 -6.01 -14.38
N TYR A 116 -9.10 -6.58 -14.77
CA TYR A 116 -8.34 -6.12 -15.94
C TYR A 116 -9.17 -6.22 -17.23
N ALA A 117 -9.79 -7.38 -17.49
CA ALA A 117 -10.62 -7.58 -18.67
C ALA A 117 -11.82 -6.63 -18.74
N ALA A 118 -12.37 -6.21 -17.60
CA ALA A 118 -13.46 -5.24 -17.55
C ALA A 118 -13.01 -3.78 -17.82
N LEU A 119 -11.77 -3.44 -17.47
CA LEU A 119 -11.19 -2.10 -17.69
C LEU A 119 -10.65 -1.88 -19.10
N MET A 120 -10.28 -2.95 -19.80
CA MET A 120 -9.76 -2.91 -21.17
C MET A 120 -10.84 -2.91 -22.27
N ARG A 121 -12.13 -2.82 -21.88
CA ARG A 121 -13.26 -2.79 -22.80
C ARG A 121 -13.57 -1.39 -23.30
#